data_AF-A0A3C1LJ47-F1
#
_entry.id   AF-A0A3C1LJ47-F1
#
_cell.length_a   1.000
_cell.length_b   1.000
_cell.length_c   1.000
_cell.angle_alpha   90.00
_cell.angle_beta   90.00
_cell.angle_gamma   90.00
#
_symmetry.space_group_name_H-M   'P 1'
#
loop_
_entity.id
_entity.type
_entity.pdbx_description
1 polymer ?
#
loop_
_entity_poly.entity_id
_entity_poly.type
_entity_poly.pdbx_seq_one_letter_code
_entity_poly.pdbx_strand_id
1 'polypeptide(L)'
;MQVADAFVGLIDSALYQTTIGKYLQENLQRCTQQENIFGIRIYNALQLVWQNALRNPDDSSGNNLLHQTLGINNYQLQVQQLTDSSNNIHHAVYFYGDADGKLAYQSFTALFDTTHWKKDTSHTSFVIFISKQQIPTLYIYANKPLDYTTGADIEAQEKMNATLTGKNIYPTIITHRGHSYFLSNTLRYLNPHIQLAILGSCGGYKHISTVANGSPKAQVIATKQTGSVVVNNPLMQSINQDLLQAKTIVWSNTFNTLRQQLQQNAYALRLLNEYIPPYKNLGLFVYRLFNEDTNVQ
;
A
#
# COMPACT_ATOMS: atom_id res chain seq x y z
N MET A 1 10.38 9.76 -11.70
CA MET A 1 9.35 9.39 -10.70
C MET A 1 8.51 10.59 -10.27
N GLN A 2 9.08 11.66 -9.71
CA GLN A 2 8.30 12.84 -9.25
C GLN A 2 7.43 13.53 -10.33
N VAL A 3 7.85 13.47 -11.60
CA VAL A 3 7.08 14.00 -12.74
C VAL A 3 5.74 13.28 -12.91
N ALA A 4 5.69 11.97 -12.68
CA ALA A 4 4.46 11.19 -12.84
C ALA A 4 3.43 11.55 -11.77
N ASP A 5 3.85 11.93 -10.57
CA ASP A 5 2.93 12.30 -9.49
C ASP A 5 2.30 13.66 -9.70
N ALA A 6 3.01 14.56 -10.41
CA ALA A 6 2.46 15.83 -10.83
C ALA A 6 1.19 15.64 -11.69
N PHE A 7 1.08 14.53 -12.43
CA PHE A 7 -0.10 14.25 -13.24
C PHE A 7 -1.39 14.25 -12.41
N VAL A 8 -1.36 13.75 -11.17
CA VAL A 8 -2.55 13.71 -10.29
C VAL A 8 -3.15 15.10 -10.06
N GLY A 9 -2.33 16.15 -10.04
CA GLY A 9 -2.79 17.54 -9.90
C GLY A 9 -3.14 18.23 -11.21
N LEU A 10 -2.86 17.61 -12.35
CA LEU A 10 -3.03 18.20 -13.69
C LEU A 10 -4.18 17.56 -14.46
N ILE A 11 -4.61 16.35 -14.09
CA ILE A 11 -5.69 15.62 -14.79
C ILE A 11 -7.03 16.36 -14.79
N ASP A 12 -7.31 17.25 -13.84
CA ASP A 12 -8.62 17.93 -13.77
C ASP A 12 -8.76 19.08 -14.81
N SER A 13 -7.66 19.47 -15.46
CA SER A 13 -7.65 20.56 -16.44
C SER A 13 -7.61 20.02 -17.87
N ALA A 14 -8.68 20.23 -18.65
CA ALA A 14 -8.74 19.82 -20.06
C ALA A 14 -7.56 20.37 -20.91
N LEU A 15 -7.07 21.57 -20.57
CA LEU A 15 -5.90 22.17 -21.21
C LEU A 15 -4.64 21.34 -20.94
N TYR A 16 -4.39 20.99 -19.67
CA TYR A 16 -3.25 20.16 -19.31
C TYR A 16 -3.40 18.74 -19.85
N GLN A 17 -4.63 18.22 -19.91
CA GLN A 17 -4.85 16.89 -20.47
C GLN A 17 -4.37 16.78 -21.91
N THR A 18 -4.78 17.75 -22.73
CA THR A 18 -4.40 17.83 -24.16
C THR A 18 -2.90 18.10 -24.31
N THR A 19 -2.37 19.04 -23.53
CA THR A 19 -0.97 19.48 -23.64
C THR A 19 0.02 18.39 -23.23
N ILE A 20 -0.22 17.72 -22.11
CA ILE A 20 0.64 16.65 -21.61
C ILE A 20 0.61 15.46 -22.56
N GLY A 21 -0.60 15.04 -22.99
CA GLY A 21 -0.74 13.95 -23.96
C GLY A 21 0.05 14.21 -25.24
N LYS A 22 -0.05 15.43 -25.79
CA LYS A 22 0.72 15.87 -26.96
C LYS A 22 2.23 15.78 -26.72
N TYR A 23 2.74 16.36 -25.63
CA TYR A 23 4.20 16.36 -25.38
C TYR A 23 4.77 14.97 -25.12
N LEU A 24 4.01 14.06 -24.50
CA LEU A 24 4.43 12.68 -24.33
C LEU A 24 4.59 11.98 -25.69
N GLN A 25 3.62 12.19 -26.60
CA GLN A 25 3.66 11.62 -27.94
C GLN A 25 4.80 12.20 -28.80
N GLU A 26 4.97 13.52 -28.81
CA GLU A 26 6.03 14.19 -29.57
C GLU A 26 7.42 13.76 -29.10
N ASN A 27 7.63 13.65 -27.79
CA ASN A 27 8.91 13.22 -27.26
C ASN A 27 9.18 11.72 -27.49
N LEU A 28 8.15 10.87 -27.42
CA LEU A 28 8.29 9.46 -27.79
C LEU A 28 8.73 9.36 -29.25
N GLN A 29 8.06 10.06 -30.17
CA GLN A 29 8.40 10.05 -31.59
C GLN A 29 9.83 10.55 -31.84
N ARG A 30 10.23 11.65 -31.19
CA ARG A 30 11.60 12.17 -31.25
C ARG A 30 12.62 11.13 -30.77
N CYS A 31 12.35 10.43 -29.66
CA CYS A 31 13.26 9.41 -29.14
C CYS A 31 13.35 8.20 -30.08
N THR A 32 12.23 7.79 -30.69
CA THR A 32 12.21 6.73 -31.70
C THR A 32 13.03 7.08 -32.93
N GLN A 33 12.89 8.30 -33.46
CA GLN A 33 13.67 8.78 -34.61
C GLN A 33 15.18 8.87 -34.32
N GLN A 34 15.54 9.11 -33.06
CA GLN A 34 16.93 9.21 -32.60
C GLN A 34 17.49 7.88 -32.09
N GLU A 35 16.71 6.79 -32.17
CA GLU A 35 17.07 5.47 -31.60
C GLU A 35 17.48 5.55 -30.12
N ASN A 36 16.93 6.52 -29.38
CA ASN A 36 17.22 6.71 -27.96
C ASN A 36 16.39 5.73 -27.12
N ILE A 37 16.93 4.52 -26.90
CA ILE A 37 16.28 3.43 -26.18
C ILE A 37 15.79 3.86 -24.79
N PHE A 38 16.61 4.62 -24.06
CA PHE A 38 16.22 5.11 -22.73
C PHE A 38 15.02 6.05 -22.82
N GLY A 39 15.05 6.97 -23.79
CA GLY A 39 13.95 7.88 -24.10
C GLY A 39 12.66 7.14 -24.46
N ILE A 40 12.76 6.16 -25.35
CA ILE A 40 11.61 5.33 -25.77
C ILE A 40 10.98 4.65 -24.54
N ARG A 41 11.79 4.03 -23.69
CA ARG A 41 11.31 3.36 -22.45
C ARG A 41 10.58 4.32 -21.52
N ILE A 42 11.20 5.46 -21.18
CA ILE A 42 10.59 6.39 -20.22
C ILE A 42 9.32 7.03 -20.77
N TYR A 43 9.27 7.40 -22.05
CA TYR A 43 8.09 8.03 -22.64
C TYR A 43 6.95 7.03 -22.87
N ASN A 44 7.23 5.77 -23.20
CA ASN A 44 6.22 4.70 -23.21
C ASN A 44 5.62 4.51 -21.82
N ALA A 45 6.46 4.40 -20.78
CA ALA A 45 5.99 4.25 -19.41
C ALA A 45 5.12 5.44 -18.97
N LEU A 46 5.56 6.67 -19.24
CA LEU A 46 4.80 7.88 -18.91
C LEU A 46 3.48 7.95 -19.68
N GLN A 47 3.44 7.52 -20.94
CA GLN A 47 2.21 7.51 -21.75
C GLN A 47 1.16 6.54 -21.18
N LEU A 48 1.55 5.31 -20.82
CA LEU A 48 0.66 4.34 -20.19
C LEU A 48 0.12 4.85 -18.85
N VAL A 49 0.99 5.42 -18.02
CA VAL A 49 0.62 5.97 -16.72
C VAL A 49 -0.31 7.18 -16.86
N TRP A 50 -0.04 8.05 -17.83
CA TRP A 50 -0.89 9.20 -18.15
C TRP A 50 -2.28 8.76 -18.59
N GLN A 51 -2.38 7.80 -19.53
CA GLN A 51 -3.66 7.24 -19.96
C GLN A 51 -4.43 6.62 -18.80
N ASN A 52 -3.75 5.86 -17.92
CA ASN A 52 -4.38 5.30 -16.73
C ASN A 52 -4.87 6.38 -15.76
N ALA A 53 -4.13 7.47 -15.58
CA ALA A 53 -4.53 8.57 -14.69
C ALA A 53 -5.81 9.29 -15.15
N LEU A 54 -6.11 9.26 -16.46
CA LEU A 54 -7.34 9.81 -17.04
C LEU A 54 -8.56 8.89 -16.92
N ARG A 55 -8.37 7.62 -16.54
CA ARG A 55 -9.47 6.66 -16.43
C ARG A 55 -10.21 6.83 -15.11
N ASN A 56 -11.51 6.53 -15.14
CA ASN A 56 -12.29 6.37 -13.93
C ASN A 56 -11.86 5.07 -13.21
N PRO A 57 -11.42 5.10 -11.94
CA PRO A 57 -11.09 3.87 -11.20
C PRO A 57 -12.30 2.95 -10.98
N ASP A 58 -13.53 3.45 -11.13
CA ASP A 58 -14.76 2.65 -11.08
C ASP A 58 -15.11 1.98 -12.42
N ASP A 59 -14.33 2.25 -13.47
CA ASP A 59 -14.49 1.61 -14.78
C ASP A 59 -14.06 0.14 -14.71
N SER A 60 -15.06 -0.75 -14.72
CA SER A 60 -14.90 -2.20 -14.67
C SER A 60 -14.67 -2.85 -16.05
N SER A 61 -14.50 -2.06 -17.12
CA SER A 61 -14.39 -2.56 -18.51
C SER A 61 -13.21 -3.51 -18.79
N GLY A 62 -12.33 -3.78 -17.82
CA GLY A 62 -11.27 -4.79 -17.89
C GLY A 62 -10.11 -4.47 -18.85
N ASN A 63 -10.30 -3.50 -19.75
CA ASN A 63 -9.35 -3.12 -20.80
C ASN A 63 -8.40 -2.01 -20.34
N ASN A 64 -7.80 -2.17 -19.16
CA ASN A 64 -6.75 -1.26 -18.69
C ASN A 64 -5.37 -1.79 -19.11
N LEU A 65 -4.80 -1.20 -20.16
CA LEU A 65 -3.50 -1.60 -20.70
C LEU A 65 -2.39 -1.55 -19.64
N LEU A 66 -2.39 -0.55 -18.74
CA LEU A 66 -1.41 -0.50 -17.65
C LEU A 66 -1.49 -1.75 -16.76
N HIS A 67 -2.70 -2.17 -16.40
CA HIS A 67 -2.90 -3.36 -15.56
C HIS A 67 -2.49 -4.65 -16.28
N GLN A 68 -2.74 -4.72 -17.59
CA GLN A 68 -2.35 -5.86 -18.42
C GLN A 68 -0.83 -5.95 -18.55
N THR A 69 -0.16 -4.82 -18.83
CA THR A 69 1.29 -4.75 -18.92
C THR A 69 1.94 -5.15 -17.60
N LEU A 70 1.48 -4.57 -16.48
CA LEU A 70 2.05 -4.85 -15.16
C LEU A 70 1.65 -6.19 -14.54
N GLY A 71 0.63 -6.87 -15.07
CA GLY A 71 -0.01 -8.01 -14.43
C GLY A 71 -0.61 -7.71 -13.05
N ILE A 72 -0.90 -6.43 -12.75
CA ILE A 72 -1.40 -5.96 -11.45
C ILE A 72 -2.60 -5.04 -11.69
N ASN A 73 -3.76 -5.44 -11.16
CA ASN A 73 -4.93 -4.56 -11.10
C ASN A 73 -4.81 -3.62 -9.91
N ASN A 74 -4.57 -2.33 -10.12
CA ASN A 74 -4.38 -1.38 -9.02
C ASN A 74 -5.69 -0.74 -8.54
N TYR A 75 -6.84 -1.07 -9.13
CA TYR A 75 -8.16 -0.58 -8.72
C TYR A 75 -8.79 -1.46 -7.65
N GLN A 76 -8.41 -2.74 -7.63
CA GLN A 76 -8.93 -3.70 -6.69
C GLN A 76 -7.89 -4.73 -6.26
N LEU A 77 -8.10 -5.34 -5.10
CA LEU A 77 -7.28 -6.40 -4.56
C LEU A 77 -8.18 -7.58 -4.21
N GLN A 78 -8.01 -8.68 -4.94
CA GLN A 78 -8.80 -9.89 -4.73
C GLN A 78 -8.31 -10.61 -3.47
N VAL A 79 -9.24 -11.11 -2.66
CA VAL A 79 -8.88 -11.80 -1.42
C VAL A 79 -8.00 -13.03 -1.67
N GLN A 80 -8.19 -13.71 -2.80
CA GLN A 80 -7.42 -14.89 -3.20
C GLN A 80 -5.93 -14.58 -3.45
N GLN A 81 -5.60 -13.32 -3.74
CA GLN A 81 -4.20 -12.90 -3.87
C GLN A 81 -3.51 -12.84 -2.49
N LEU A 82 -4.30 -12.71 -1.41
CA LEU A 82 -3.81 -12.51 -0.05
C LEU A 82 -3.73 -13.80 0.76
N THR A 83 -4.31 -14.88 0.27
CA THR A 83 -4.43 -16.14 0.99
C THR A 83 -3.25 -17.07 0.72
N ASP A 84 -2.77 -17.74 1.76
CA ASP A 84 -1.84 -18.86 1.64
C ASP A 84 -2.53 -20.13 1.09
N SER A 85 -1.78 -21.23 0.96
CA SER A 85 -2.31 -22.52 0.51
C SER A 85 -3.35 -23.14 1.44
N SER A 86 -3.45 -22.66 2.67
CA SER A 86 -4.42 -23.10 3.70
C SER A 86 -5.61 -22.13 3.80
N ASN A 87 -5.71 -21.18 2.88
CA ASN A 87 -6.73 -20.14 2.85
C ASN A 87 -6.70 -19.22 4.10
N ASN A 88 -5.49 -18.88 4.55
CA ASN A 88 -5.25 -17.91 5.62
C ASN A 88 -4.66 -16.62 5.04
N ILE A 89 -5.05 -15.48 5.61
CA ILE A 89 -4.43 -14.19 5.33
C ILE A 89 -3.51 -13.83 6.49
N HIS A 90 -2.29 -13.43 6.17
CA HIS A 90 -1.27 -13.06 7.16
C HIS A 90 -0.91 -11.59 7.02
N HIS A 91 -1.23 -10.81 8.05
CA HIS A 91 -0.98 -9.38 8.12
C HIS A 91 0.02 -9.05 9.24
N ALA A 92 1.20 -8.52 8.89
CA ALA A 92 2.16 -8.00 9.85
C ALA A 92 2.02 -6.47 10.03
N VAL A 93 1.87 -6.02 11.27
CA VAL A 93 1.76 -4.61 11.65
C VAL A 93 2.93 -4.22 12.55
N TYR A 94 3.65 -3.19 12.14
CA TYR A 94 4.88 -2.74 12.77
C TYR A 94 4.69 -1.43 13.52
N PHE A 95 4.79 -1.49 14.85
CA PHE A 95 4.74 -0.35 15.78
C PHE A 95 6.11 -0.06 16.38
N TYR A 96 6.27 1.17 16.87
CA TYR A 96 7.51 1.70 17.44
C TYR A 96 7.29 2.24 18.85
N GLY A 97 8.35 2.26 19.65
CA GLY A 97 8.31 2.49 21.09
C GLY A 97 8.16 3.92 21.57
N ASP A 98 8.07 4.86 20.65
CA ASP A 98 7.89 6.29 20.92
C ASP A 98 6.45 6.59 21.38
N ALA A 99 6.19 7.82 21.82
CA ALA A 99 4.89 8.20 22.36
C ALA A 99 3.76 8.00 21.35
N ASP A 100 3.98 8.39 20.10
CA ASP A 100 3.00 8.26 19.03
C ASP A 100 2.79 6.80 18.64
N GLY A 101 3.85 5.99 18.56
CA GLY A 101 3.76 4.55 18.30
C GLY A 101 3.00 3.79 19.38
N LYS A 102 3.19 4.13 20.66
CA LYS A 102 2.41 3.56 21.79
C LYS A 102 0.94 3.91 21.73
N LEU A 103 0.60 5.18 21.45
CA LEU A 103 -0.79 5.62 21.28
C LEU A 103 -1.44 4.96 20.06
N ALA A 104 -0.71 4.86 18.95
CA ALA A 104 -1.18 4.18 17.74
C ALA A 104 -1.45 2.70 18.00
N TYR A 105 -0.60 2.01 18.75
CA TYR A 105 -0.79 0.62 19.14
C TYR A 105 -2.03 0.46 20.02
N GLN A 106 -2.18 1.27 21.07
CA GLN A 106 -3.35 1.21 21.94
C GLN A 106 -4.64 1.39 21.13
N SER A 107 -4.68 2.42 20.29
CA SER A 107 -5.83 2.72 19.43
C SER A 107 -6.11 1.62 18.41
N PHE A 108 -5.07 1.01 17.84
CA PHE A 108 -5.20 -0.12 16.93
C PHE A 108 -5.74 -1.38 17.63
N THR A 109 -5.22 -1.73 18.81
CA THR A 109 -5.70 -2.91 19.54
C THR A 109 -7.16 -2.78 19.97
N ALA A 110 -7.67 -1.55 20.15
CA ALA A 110 -9.07 -1.28 20.46
C ALA A 110 -10.02 -1.50 19.27
N LEU A 111 -9.52 -1.68 18.05
CA LEU A 111 -10.35 -1.97 16.86
C LEU A 111 -10.89 -3.41 16.86
N PHE A 112 -10.36 -4.29 17.71
CA PHE A 112 -10.62 -5.72 17.71
C PHE A 112 -11.57 -6.11 18.83
N ASP A 113 -12.85 -6.25 18.50
CA ASP A 113 -13.87 -6.71 19.44
C ASP A 113 -13.80 -8.23 19.68
N THR A 114 -14.33 -8.66 20.82
CA THR A 114 -14.32 -10.08 21.20
C THR A 114 -15.37 -10.92 20.47
N THR A 115 -16.30 -10.33 19.72
CA THR A 115 -17.28 -11.07 18.92
C THR A 115 -16.62 -11.65 17.68
N HIS A 116 -15.85 -10.83 16.95
CA HIS A 116 -15.22 -11.24 15.69
C HIS A 116 -13.79 -11.75 15.87
N TRP A 117 -13.10 -11.37 16.94
CA TRP A 117 -11.67 -11.63 17.11
C TRP A 117 -11.33 -12.40 18.37
N LYS A 118 -10.34 -13.29 18.25
CA LYS A 118 -9.57 -13.86 19.36
C LYS A 118 -8.24 -13.13 19.43
N LYS A 119 -7.88 -12.62 20.60
CA LYS A 119 -6.56 -12.03 20.88
C LYS A 119 -5.68 -13.07 21.57
N ASP A 120 -4.59 -13.45 20.91
CA ASP A 120 -3.53 -14.28 21.47
C ASP A 120 -2.43 -13.39 22.06
N THR A 121 -2.16 -13.56 23.35
CA THR A 121 -1.12 -12.85 24.11
C THR A 121 -0.06 -13.80 24.67
N SER A 122 0.04 -15.02 24.16
CA SER A 122 1.04 -16.01 24.58
C SER A 122 2.48 -15.56 24.30
N HIS A 123 2.67 -14.62 23.36
CA HIS A 123 3.96 -14.03 23.05
C HIS A 123 4.22 -12.75 23.88
N THR A 124 5.43 -12.64 24.41
CA THR A 124 5.87 -11.46 25.17
C THR A 124 6.11 -10.26 24.26
N SER A 125 6.61 -10.48 23.03
CA SER A 125 7.00 -9.42 22.08
C SER A 125 5.91 -8.94 21.14
N PHE A 126 4.84 -9.70 20.91
CA PHE A 126 3.77 -9.34 19.97
C PHE A 126 2.43 -9.94 20.39
N VAL A 127 1.36 -9.53 19.75
CA VAL A 127 0.02 -10.12 19.89
C VAL A 127 -0.47 -10.60 18.54
N ILE A 128 -1.39 -11.56 18.54
CA ILE A 128 -2.04 -12.05 17.33
C ILE A 128 -3.55 -11.83 17.47
N PHE A 129 -4.15 -11.15 16.50
CA PHE A 129 -5.60 -11.12 16.34
C PHE A 129 -6.00 -12.15 15.29
N ILE A 130 -6.89 -13.05 15.66
CA ILE A 130 -7.34 -14.17 14.82
C ILE A 130 -8.85 -14.03 14.63
N SER A 131 -9.33 -14.01 13.39
CA SER A 131 -10.77 -13.99 13.12
C SER A 131 -11.43 -15.29 13.61
N LYS A 132 -12.59 -15.19 14.28
CA LYS A 132 -13.26 -16.34 14.92
C LYS A 132 -14.11 -17.18 13.97
N GLN A 133 -14.66 -16.58 12.92
CA GLN A 133 -15.55 -17.23 11.96
C GLN A 133 -15.40 -16.50 10.62
N GLN A 134 -14.69 -17.10 9.67
CA GLN A 134 -14.73 -16.83 8.22
C GLN A 134 -13.59 -17.58 7.52
N ILE A 135 -13.85 -18.03 6.30
CA ILE A 135 -12.81 -18.49 5.36
C ILE A 135 -12.67 -17.36 4.32
N PRO A 136 -11.51 -16.70 4.20
CA PRO A 136 -10.24 -17.06 4.82
C PRO A 136 -10.10 -16.65 6.30
N THR A 137 -9.27 -17.36 7.06
CA THR A 137 -8.92 -16.96 8.43
C THR A 137 -7.87 -15.84 8.39
N LEU A 138 -8.14 -14.74 9.10
CA LEU A 138 -7.25 -13.57 9.13
C LEU A 138 -6.41 -13.58 10.41
N TYR A 139 -5.10 -13.65 10.23
CA TYR A 139 -4.09 -13.53 11.29
C TYR A 139 -3.41 -12.17 11.19
N ILE A 140 -3.58 -11.34 12.21
CA ILE A 140 -2.92 -10.04 12.31
C ILE A 140 -1.90 -10.06 13.44
N TYR A 141 -0.63 -10.02 13.07
CA TYR A 141 0.51 -10.01 13.98
C TYR A 141 0.93 -8.56 14.24
N ALA A 142 0.91 -8.12 15.50
CA ALA A 142 1.28 -6.77 15.87
C ALA A 142 2.34 -6.81 16.98
N ASN A 143 3.55 -6.32 16.70
CA ASN A 143 4.57 -6.20 17.74
C ASN A 143 4.14 -5.20 18.81
N LYS A 144 4.53 -5.47 20.06
CA LYS A 144 4.34 -4.51 21.15
C LYS A 144 5.33 -3.35 20.96
N PRO A 145 4.91 -2.09 21.15
CA PRO A 145 5.77 -0.92 21.08
C PRO A 145 6.60 -0.80 22.37
N LEU A 146 7.54 -1.72 22.57
CA LEU A 146 8.49 -1.71 23.70
C LEU A 146 9.42 -0.49 23.60
N ASP A 147 10.27 -0.24 24.59
CA ASP A 147 11.09 0.98 24.62
C ASP A 147 12.04 1.11 23.41
N TYR A 148 11.85 2.16 22.60
CA TYR A 148 12.68 2.43 21.41
C TYR A 148 14.09 2.90 21.76
N THR A 149 14.31 3.48 22.94
CA THR A 149 15.63 3.99 23.36
C THR A 149 16.63 2.87 23.66
N THR A 150 16.11 1.68 23.96
CA THR A 150 16.90 0.46 24.19
C THR A 150 16.90 -0.48 22.98
N GLY A 151 16.16 -0.14 21.90
CA GLY A 151 15.96 -1.00 20.73
C GLY A 151 15.01 -2.18 20.97
N ALA A 152 14.29 -2.21 22.10
CA ALA A 152 13.41 -3.32 22.46
C ALA A 152 12.19 -3.47 21.52
N ASP A 153 11.74 -2.38 20.89
CA ASP A 153 10.69 -2.44 19.86
C ASP A 153 11.19 -3.15 18.59
N ILE A 154 12.41 -2.86 18.16
CA ILE A 154 13.06 -3.53 17.03
C ILE A 154 13.25 -5.02 17.31
N GLU A 155 13.76 -5.37 18.50
CA GLU A 155 13.85 -6.78 18.92
C GLU A 155 12.48 -7.47 18.92
N ALA A 156 11.42 -6.76 19.33
CA ALA A 156 10.07 -7.31 19.33
C ALA A 156 9.58 -7.63 17.90
N GLN A 157 9.90 -6.77 16.94
CA GLN A 157 9.62 -7.00 15.52
C GLN A 157 10.43 -8.18 14.98
N GLU A 158 11.70 -8.33 15.37
CA GLU A 158 12.57 -9.43 14.95
C GLU A 158 12.08 -10.76 15.50
N LYS A 159 11.74 -10.81 16.79
CA LYS A 159 11.16 -12.00 17.44
C LYS A 159 9.85 -12.43 16.78
N MET A 160 9.00 -11.47 16.40
CA MET A 160 7.78 -11.73 15.64
C MET A 160 8.10 -12.37 14.29
N ASN A 161 8.95 -11.74 13.47
CA ASN A 161 9.30 -12.26 12.14
C ASN A 161 10.04 -13.60 12.17
N ALA A 162 10.93 -13.81 13.15
CA ALA A 162 11.60 -15.09 13.35
C ALA A 162 10.59 -16.19 13.68
N THR A 163 9.56 -15.89 14.49
CA THR A 163 8.48 -16.83 14.80
C THR A 163 7.66 -17.17 13.56
N LEU A 164 7.34 -16.19 12.70
CA LEU A 164 6.60 -16.43 11.45
C LEU A 164 7.43 -17.26 10.48
N THR A 165 8.68 -16.86 10.26
CA THR A 165 9.61 -17.56 9.36
C THR A 165 9.84 -19.01 9.81
N GLY A 166 10.05 -19.24 11.11
CA GLY A 166 10.20 -20.60 11.65
C GLY A 166 8.96 -21.50 11.48
N LYS A 167 7.80 -20.91 11.16
CA LYS A 167 6.55 -21.61 10.84
C LYS A 167 6.22 -21.60 9.35
N ASN A 168 7.13 -21.13 8.49
CA ASN A 168 6.90 -20.91 7.06
C ASN A 168 5.68 -20.00 6.77
N ILE A 169 5.43 -19.04 7.65
CA ILE A 169 4.37 -18.04 7.47
C ILE A 169 4.98 -16.81 6.82
N TYR A 170 4.48 -16.47 5.63
CA TYR A 170 4.88 -15.28 4.88
C TYR A 170 3.72 -14.29 4.84
N PRO A 171 3.80 -13.16 5.54
CA PRO A 171 2.77 -12.12 5.46
C PRO A 171 2.54 -11.69 4.00
N THR A 172 1.27 -11.53 3.64
CA THR A 172 0.82 -10.99 2.36
C THR A 172 0.41 -9.51 2.48
N ILE A 173 0.20 -9.05 3.72
CA ILE A 173 -0.05 -7.64 4.05
C ILE A 173 1.01 -7.16 5.05
N ILE A 174 1.54 -5.96 4.81
CA ILE A 174 2.42 -5.25 5.74
C ILE A 174 1.89 -3.85 6.03
N THR A 175 1.89 -3.45 7.30
CA THR A 175 1.54 -2.08 7.71
C THR A 175 2.64 -1.48 8.56
N HIS A 176 3.09 -0.30 8.18
CA HIS A 176 3.96 0.54 8.98
C HIS A 176 3.12 1.52 9.83
N ARG A 177 3.31 1.52 11.15
CA ARG A 177 2.66 2.40 12.13
C ARG A 177 3.71 3.12 12.99
N GLY A 178 4.53 3.92 12.35
CA GLY A 178 5.53 4.77 13.01
C GLY A 178 5.82 6.04 12.23
N HIS A 179 6.76 6.82 12.74
CA HIS A 179 7.31 7.96 12.02
C HIS A 179 8.20 7.52 10.84
N SER A 180 8.42 8.43 9.90
CA SER A 180 9.18 8.16 8.68
C SER A 180 10.62 7.72 8.91
N TYR A 181 11.28 8.19 9.97
CA TYR A 181 12.64 7.77 10.31
C TYR A 181 12.73 6.31 10.76
N PHE A 182 11.60 5.69 11.12
CA PHE A 182 11.52 4.26 11.40
C PHE A 182 11.19 3.41 10.17
N LEU A 183 10.78 4.01 9.06
CA LEU A 183 10.24 3.27 7.92
C LEU A 183 11.22 2.22 7.35
N SER A 184 12.52 2.52 7.31
CA SER A 184 13.56 1.57 6.87
C SER A 184 13.53 0.26 7.66
N ASN A 185 13.23 0.31 8.96
CA ASN A 185 13.13 -0.87 9.82
C ASN A 185 11.92 -1.75 9.46
N THR A 186 10.83 -1.17 8.95
CA THR A 186 9.70 -1.96 8.42
C THR A 186 10.01 -2.51 7.03
N LEU A 187 10.64 -1.71 6.17
CA LEU A 187 10.90 -2.09 4.78
C LEU A 187 11.85 -3.30 4.65
N ARG A 188 12.69 -3.58 5.65
CA ARG A 188 13.54 -4.79 5.66
C ARG A 188 12.75 -6.11 5.69
N TYR A 189 11.46 -6.07 6.02
CA TYR A 189 10.57 -7.24 6.06
C TYR A 189 9.72 -7.40 4.79
N LEU A 190 9.94 -6.55 3.78
CA LEU A 190 9.36 -6.78 2.46
C LEU A 190 9.85 -8.11 1.92
N ASN A 191 8.92 -8.83 1.29
CA ASN A 191 9.20 -10.09 0.62
C ASN A 191 8.27 -10.24 -0.61
N PRO A 192 8.56 -11.16 -1.54
CA PRO A 192 7.79 -11.30 -2.77
C PRO A 192 6.31 -11.69 -2.60
N HIS A 193 5.89 -12.19 -1.43
CA HIS A 193 4.51 -12.58 -1.15
C HIS A 193 3.62 -11.38 -0.80
N ILE A 194 4.19 -10.25 -0.39
CA ILE A 194 3.42 -9.06 -0.04
C ILE A 194 2.64 -8.57 -1.27
N GLN A 195 1.31 -8.54 -1.12
CA GLN A 195 0.38 -7.98 -2.10
C GLN A 195 -0.16 -6.61 -1.67
N LEU A 196 -0.07 -6.25 -0.39
CA LEU A 196 -0.49 -4.94 0.11
C LEU A 196 0.50 -4.38 1.13
N ALA A 197 1.00 -3.17 0.86
CA ALA A 197 1.82 -2.40 1.78
C ALA A 197 1.11 -1.10 2.17
N ILE A 198 0.87 -0.91 3.48
CA ILE A 198 0.26 0.29 4.04
C ILE A 198 1.33 1.08 4.79
N LEU A 199 1.84 2.13 4.15
CA LEU A 199 2.94 2.95 4.63
C LEU A 199 2.41 4.27 5.22
N GLY A 200 1.86 4.18 6.44
CA GLY A 200 1.22 5.30 7.14
C GLY A 200 2.19 6.31 7.78
N SER A 201 3.30 6.63 7.11
CA SER A 201 4.32 7.57 7.60
C SER A 201 4.66 8.64 6.56
N CYS A 202 5.15 9.78 7.05
CA CYS A 202 5.60 10.91 6.22
C CYS A 202 6.53 10.46 5.09
N GLY A 203 6.18 10.73 3.83
CA GLY A 203 7.06 10.40 2.71
C GLY A 203 7.22 8.90 2.42
N GLY A 204 6.29 8.03 2.83
CA GLY A 204 6.28 6.61 2.41
C GLY A 204 6.35 6.45 0.88
N TYR A 205 5.83 7.44 0.14
CA TYR A 205 5.97 7.58 -1.30
C TYR A 205 7.44 7.58 -1.80
N LYS A 206 8.39 8.14 -1.03
CA LYS A 206 9.81 8.20 -1.41
C LYS A 206 10.49 6.82 -1.46
N HIS A 207 9.88 5.81 -0.86
CA HIS A 207 10.40 4.44 -0.78
C HIS A 207 9.69 3.47 -1.72
N ILE A 208 8.94 4.00 -2.70
CA ILE A 208 8.21 3.21 -3.69
C ILE A 208 9.12 2.25 -4.47
N SER A 209 10.35 2.65 -4.81
CA SER A 209 11.30 1.76 -5.48
C SER A 209 11.72 0.59 -4.58
N THR A 210 11.92 0.83 -3.28
CA THR A 210 12.21 -0.22 -2.30
C THR A 210 11.07 -1.23 -2.23
N VAL A 211 9.82 -0.76 -2.19
CA VAL A 211 8.65 -1.65 -2.21
C VAL A 211 8.56 -2.43 -3.52
N ALA A 212 8.74 -1.76 -4.66
CA ALA A 212 8.69 -2.40 -5.96
C ALA A 212 9.75 -3.51 -6.12
N ASN A 213 10.94 -3.33 -5.53
CA ASN A 213 12.00 -4.33 -5.59
C ASN A 213 11.78 -5.48 -4.62
N GLY A 214 11.42 -5.19 -3.37
CA GLY A 214 11.20 -6.23 -2.34
C GLY A 214 9.89 -7.00 -2.51
N SER A 215 8.88 -6.35 -3.10
CA SER A 215 7.52 -6.87 -3.26
C SER A 215 6.91 -6.42 -4.59
N PRO A 216 7.31 -7.03 -5.73
CA PRO A 216 6.98 -6.55 -7.07
C PRO A 216 5.48 -6.41 -7.35
N LYS A 217 4.64 -7.26 -6.74
CA LYS A 217 3.18 -7.26 -6.92
C LYS A 217 2.42 -6.43 -5.89
N ALA A 218 3.12 -5.83 -4.91
CA ALA A 218 2.45 -5.12 -3.83
C ALA A 218 1.72 -3.86 -4.31
N GLN A 219 0.44 -3.78 -3.99
CA GLN A 219 -0.30 -2.52 -4.02
C GLN A 219 0.11 -1.68 -2.81
N VAL A 220 0.19 -0.36 -2.96
CA VAL A 220 0.73 0.51 -1.91
C VAL A 220 -0.31 1.55 -1.52
N ILE A 221 -0.61 1.65 -0.23
CA ILE A 221 -1.26 2.84 0.34
C ILE A 221 -0.15 3.64 1.02
N ALA A 222 0.08 4.87 0.57
CA ALA A 222 1.14 5.73 1.12
C ALA A 222 0.55 7.04 1.62
N THR A 223 1.30 7.77 2.45
CA THR A 223 0.97 9.16 2.80
C THR A 223 2.01 10.13 2.23
N LYS A 224 1.54 11.28 1.73
CA LYS A 224 2.38 12.39 1.26
C LYS A 224 3.16 12.99 2.43
N GLN A 225 2.45 13.55 3.41
CA GLN A 225 3.07 14.29 4.50
C GLN A 225 2.87 13.65 5.86
N THR A 226 1.66 13.27 6.26
CA THR A 226 1.38 12.82 7.63
C THR A 226 0.40 11.66 7.65
N GLY A 227 0.78 10.56 8.29
CA GLY A 227 -0.15 9.53 8.68
C GLY A 227 -0.87 9.92 9.98
N SER A 228 -2.15 9.58 10.10
CA SER A 228 -2.93 9.95 11.29
C SER A 228 -3.79 8.80 11.76
N VAL A 229 -3.87 8.61 13.08
CA VAL A 229 -4.76 7.61 13.71
C VAL A 229 -6.22 7.81 13.27
N VAL A 230 -6.66 9.06 13.07
CA VAL A 230 -8.04 9.37 12.64
C VAL A 230 -8.38 8.89 11.23
N VAL A 231 -7.38 8.60 10.40
CA VAL A 231 -7.56 8.04 9.05
C VAL A 231 -7.13 6.57 9.00
N ASN A 232 -5.98 6.25 9.60
CA ASN A 232 -5.43 4.90 9.64
C ASN A 232 -6.38 3.89 10.28
N ASN A 233 -7.06 4.25 11.37
CA ASN A 233 -7.96 3.32 12.05
C ASN A 233 -9.21 3.01 11.22
N PRO A 234 -9.99 4.01 10.73
CA PRO A 234 -11.09 3.74 9.82
C PRO A 234 -10.67 2.98 8.55
N LEU A 235 -9.50 3.31 7.97
CA LEU A 235 -8.96 2.60 6.81
C LEU A 235 -8.70 1.12 7.13
N MET A 236 -8.02 0.84 8.25
CA MET A 236 -7.75 -0.50 8.72
C MET A 236 -9.03 -1.29 9.03
N GLN A 237 -10.02 -0.64 9.64
CA GLN A 237 -11.33 -1.26 9.89
C GLN A 237 -12.04 -1.62 8.59
N SER A 238 -12.05 -0.71 7.60
CA SER A 238 -12.67 -0.99 6.29
C SER A 238 -11.99 -2.17 5.59
N ILE A 239 -10.65 -2.19 5.55
CA ILE A 239 -9.90 -3.31 4.97
C ILE A 239 -10.21 -4.61 5.71
N ASN A 240 -10.14 -4.61 7.04
CA ASN A 240 -10.42 -5.80 7.83
C ASN A 240 -11.85 -6.30 7.62
N GLN A 241 -12.85 -5.40 7.48
CA GLN A 241 -14.24 -5.78 7.20
C GLN A 241 -14.40 -6.47 5.83
N ASP A 242 -13.74 -5.96 4.80
CA ASP A 242 -13.75 -6.60 3.47
C ASP A 242 -13.06 -7.96 3.50
N LEU A 243 -11.90 -8.06 4.17
CA LEU A 243 -11.17 -9.31 4.31
C LEU A 243 -11.94 -10.37 5.11
N LEU A 244 -12.57 -9.97 6.21
CA LEU A 244 -13.47 -10.81 6.99
C LEU A 244 -14.58 -11.38 6.10
N GLN A 245 -15.19 -10.54 5.26
CA GLN A 245 -16.27 -10.97 4.36
C GLN A 245 -15.79 -11.67 3.09
N ALA A 246 -14.49 -11.99 2.98
CA ALA A 246 -13.86 -12.54 1.77
C ALA A 246 -14.15 -11.71 0.50
N LYS A 247 -14.34 -10.40 0.66
CA LYS A 247 -14.66 -9.48 -0.44
C LYS A 247 -13.40 -8.99 -1.11
N THR A 248 -13.49 -8.82 -2.43
CA THR A 248 -12.52 -8.03 -3.18
C THR A 248 -12.52 -6.60 -2.64
N ILE A 249 -11.35 -6.09 -2.28
CA ILE A 249 -11.20 -4.71 -1.85
C ILE A 249 -11.22 -3.84 -3.11
N VAL A 250 -12.17 -2.92 -3.20
CA VAL A 250 -12.26 -1.94 -4.30
C VAL A 250 -11.85 -0.59 -3.75
N TRP A 251 -10.69 -0.08 -4.17
CA TRP A 251 -10.06 1.05 -3.49
C TRP A 251 -10.85 2.35 -3.59
N SER A 252 -11.52 2.59 -4.72
CA SER A 252 -12.40 3.75 -4.87
C SER A 252 -13.54 3.70 -3.84
N ASN A 253 -14.18 2.53 -3.68
CA ASN A 253 -15.21 2.31 -2.66
C ASN A 253 -14.66 2.54 -1.25
N THR A 254 -13.52 1.92 -0.91
CA THR A 254 -12.87 2.10 0.41
C THR A 254 -12.64 3.58 0.71
N PHE A 255 -12.04 4.34 -0.21
CA PHE A 255 -11.72 5.75 0.00
C PHE A 255 -12.96 6.66 -0.02
N ASN A 256 -13.99 6.31 -0.80
CA ASN A 256 -15.28 7.02 -0.79
C ASN A 256 -16.02 6.83 0.54
N THR A 257 -16.05 5.60 1.06
CA THR A 257 -16.62 5.31 2.39
C THR A 257 -15.88 6.06 3.48
N LEU A 258 -14.55 6.09 3.46
CA LEU A 258 -13.76 6.89 4.41
C LEU A 258 -14.10 8.38 4.33
N ARG A 259 -14.22 8.93 3.11
CA ARG A 259 -14.59 10.34 2.91
C ARG A 259 -15.98 10.64 3.49
N GLN A 260 -16.94 9.74 3.30
CA GLN A 260 -18.29 9.87 3.87
C GLN A 260 -18.28 9.78 5.41
N GLN A 261 -17.53 8.84 5.98
CA GLN A 261 -17.40 8.69 7.44
C GLN A 261 -16.77 9.93 8.09
N LEU A 262 -15.78 10.54 7.42
CA LEU A 262 -15.04 11.69 7.92
C LEU A 262 -15.66 13.04 7.50
N GLN A 263 -16.78 13.05 6.77
CA GLN A 263 -17.30 14.25 6.10
C GLN A 263 -17.59 15.42 7.05
N GLN A 264 -17.97 15.13 8.30
CA GLN A 264 -18.28 16.14 9.32
C GLN A 264 -17.03 16.65 10.06
N ASN A 265 -15.85 16.08 9.79
CA ASN A 265 -14.59 16.46 10.40
C ASN A 265 -13.62 16.99 9.33
N ALA A 266 -13.65 18.31 9.11
CA ALA A 266 -12.81 18.98 8.11
C ALA A 266 -11.31 18.71 8.30
N TYR A 267 -10.84 18.58 9.56
CA TYR A 267 -9.45 18.23 9.85
C TYR A 267 -9.11 16.81 9.39
N ALA A 268 -9.98 15.83 9.67
CA ALA A 268 -9.79 14.45 9.23
C ALA A 268 -9.89 14.32 7.70
N LEU A 269 -10.76 15.07 7.03
CA LEU A 269 -10.82 15.12 5.57
C LEU A 269 -9.52 15.66 4.96
N ARG A 270 -8.95 16.73 5.54
CA ARG A 270 -7.65 17.25 5.11
C ARG A 270 -6.57 16.19 5.23
N LEU A 271 -6.53 15.45 6.35
CA LEU A 271 -5.60 14.35 6.54
C LEU A 271 -5.83 13.19 5.57
N LEU A 272 -7.08 12.86 5.24
CA LEU A 272 -7.39 11.82 4.25
C LEU A 272 -6.83 12.18 2.86
N ASN A 273 -6.81 13.46 2.48
CA ASN A 273 -6.24 13.91 1.20
C ASN A 273 -4.71 13.77 1.13
N GLU A 274 -4.04 13.50 2.25
CA GLU A 274 -2.62 13.14 2.29
C GLU A 274 -2.39 11.67 1.90
N TYR A 275 -3.43 10.83 1.91
CA TYR A 275 -3.32 9.42 1.54
C TYR A 275 -3.39 9.25 0.02
N ILE A 276 -2.48 8.45 -0.50
CA ILE A 276 -2.40 8.04 -1.89
C ILE A 276 -2.92 6.61 -1.97
N PRO A 277 -4.11 6.37 -2.53
CA PRO A 277 -4.61 5.02 -2.76
C PRO A 277 -3.80 4.29 -3.83
N PRO A 278 -3.89 2.95 -3.93
CA PRO A 278 -3.05 2.16 -4.83
C PRO A 278 -3.08 2.63 -6.28
N TYR A 279 -4.28 2.91 -6.80
CA TYR A 279 -4.50 3.38 -8.16
C TYR A 279 -3.95 4.78 -8.47
N LYS A 280 -3.50 5.54 -7.47
CA LYS A 280 -2.90 6.89 -7.63
C LYS A 280 -1.38 6.92 -7.44
N ASN A 281 -0.71 5.78 -7.23
CA ASN A 281 0.76 5.74 -7.13
C ASN A 281 1.44 5.75 -8.51
N LEU A 282 1.31 6.85 -9.23
CA LEU A 282 1.76 6.94 -10.62
C LEU A 282 3.28 6.71 -10.78
N GLY A 283 4.12 7.20 -9.87
CA GLY A 283 5.55 6.91 -9.94
C GLY A 283 5.92 5.45 -9.64
N LEU A 284 5.11 4.70 -8.89
CA LEU A 284 5.29 3.23 -8.74
C LEU A 284 5.08 2.53 -10.08
N PHE A 285 4.06 2.95 -10.82
CA PHE A 285 3.77 2.38 -12.14
C PHE A 285 4.89 2.68 -13.13
N VAL A 286 5.39 3.92 -13.17
CA VAL A 286 6.55 4.27 -14.01
C VAL A 286 7.77 3.44 -13.64
N TYR A 287 8.04 3.27 -12.34
CA TYR A 287 9.18 2.47 -11.89
C TYR A 287 9.07 1.01 -12.34
N ARG A 288 7.89 0.40 -12.21
CA ARG A 288 7.66 -0.99 -12.65
C ARG A 288 7.82 -1.12 -14.15
N LEU A 289 7.11 -0.31 -14.93
CA LEU A 289 7.15 -0.35 -16.41
C LEU A 289 8.57 -0.16 -16.93
N PHE A 290 9.32 0.77 -16.35
CA PHE A 290 10.70 1.03 -16.77
C PHE A 290 11.63 -0.17 -16.54
N ASN A 291 11.35 -0.99 -15.52
CA ASN A 291 12.15 -2.16 -15.13
C ASN A 291 11.57 -3.50 -15.63
N GLU A 292 10.42 -3.53 -16.30
CA GLU A 292 9.91 -4.76 -16.92
C GLU A 292 10.79 -5.21 -18.09
N ASP A 293 11.24 -4.26 -18.92
CA ASP A 293 12.08 -4.52 -20.10
C ASP A 293 13.52 -4.97 -19.77
N THR A 294 13.92 -4.96 -18.50
CA THR A 294 15.24 -5.50 -18.08
C THR A 294 15.20 -6.98 -17.72
N ASN A 295 14.01 -7.58 -17.58
CA ASN A 295 13.85 -8.99 -17.22
C ASN A 295 13.59 -9.90 -18.44
N VAL A 296 13.63 -9.33 -19.65
CA VAL A 296 13.54 -10.05 -20.93
C VAL A 296 14.86 -9.85 -21.69
N GLN A 297 15.96 -10.33 -21.11
CA GLN A 297 17.24 -10.56 -21.80
C GLN A 297 17.85 -11.85 -21.28
#